data_AF-A0A7S0LEF3-F1
#
_entry.id   AF-A0A7S0LEF3-F1
#
_cell.length_a   1.000
_cell.length_b   1.000
_cell.length_c   1.000
_cell.angle_alpha   90.00
_cell.angle_beta   90.00
_cell.angle_gamma   90.00
#
_symmetry.space_group_name_H-M   'P 1'
#
loop_
_entity.id
_entity.type
_entity.pdbx_description
1 polymer ?
#
loop_
_entity_poly.entity_id
_entity_poly.type
_entity_poly.pdbx_seq_one_letter_code
_entity_poly.pdbx_strand_id
1 'polypeptide(L)'
;MVRHGQTVWDSEHIFTGWADPDLSELGVRQAKGVATSLRESGYSFDVAYTSVLKRSVHTTWLLLKELDLVHLGVYKSWRLNDRSYGDLTGS
;
A
#
# COMPACT_ATOMS: atom_id res chain seq x y z
N MET A 1 -6.05 8.64 4.85
CA MET A 1 -6.04 7.47 3.95
C MET A 1 -4.80 7.57 3.06
N VAL A 2 -4.08 6.46 2.86
CA VAL A 2 -2.90 6.40 1.99
C VAL A 2 -3.17 5.39 0.86
N ARG A 3 -2.87 5.76 -0.38
CA ARG A 3 -2.86 4.81 -1.50
C ARG A 3 -1.52 4.06 -1.54
N HIS A 4 -1.52 2.83 -2.05
CA HIS A 4 -0.27 2.09 -2.20
C HIS A 4 0.72 2.84 -3.10
N GLY A 5 2.01 2.62 -2.90
CA GLY A 5 3.03 3.08 -3.83
C GLY A 5 2.90 2.41 -5.20
N GLN A 6 3.59 2.93 -6.21
CA GLN A 6 3.62 2.34 -7.55
C GLN A 6 4.00 0.84 -7.50
N THR A 7 3.28 0.01 -8.25
CA THR A 7 3.61 -1.40 -8.45
C THR A 7 4.48 -1.62 -9.68
N VAL A 8 5.05 -2.82 -9.81
CA VAL A 8 5.75 -3.22 -11.05
C VAL A 8 4.85 -3.16 -12.30
N TRP A 9 3.56 -3.44 -12.16
CA TRP A 9 2.61 -3.39 -13.27
C TRP A 9 2.18 -1.96 -13.62
N ASP A 10 2.10 -1.06 -12.62
CA ASP A 10 1.85 0.36 -12.89
C ASP A 10 2.95 0.98 -13.75
N SER A 11 4.22 0.58 -13.53
CA SER A 11 5.35 1.02 -14.37
C SER A 11 5.29 0.48 -15.80
N GLU A 12 4.56 -0.62 -16.01
CA GLU A 12 4.37 -1.26 -17.32
C GLU A 12 3.03 -0.89 -17.96
N HIS A 13 2.23 -0.03 -17.30
CA HIS A 13 0.89 0.37 -17.74
C HIS A 13 -0.10 -0.80 -17.90
N ILE A 14 0.08 -1.85 -17.10
CA ILE A 14 -0.78 -3.05 -17.10
C ILE A 14 -1.94 -2.87 -16.12
N PHE A 15 -3.15 -3.23 -16.55
CA PHE A 15 -4.31 -3.23 -15.67
C PHE A 15 -4.16 -4.26 -14.55
N THR A 16 -4.08 -3.79 -13.31
CA THR A 16 -3.80 -4.65 -12.15
C THR A 16 -5.05 -5.24 -11.52
N GLY A 17 -5.97 -4.40 -11.03
CA GLY A 17 -7.19 -4.87 -10.35
C GLY A 17 -6.89 -5.75 -9.13
N TRP A 18 -7.44 -6.97 -9.13
CA TRP A 18 -7.23 -7.95 -8.06
C TRP A 18 -5.98 -8.82 -8.27
N ALA A 19 -5.22 -8.62 -9.35
CA ALA A 19 -3.87 -9.15 -9.43
C ALA A 19 -3.01 -8.60 -8.29
N ASP A 20 -1.95 -9.34 -7.96
CA ASP A 20 -1.15 -9.13 -6.76
C ASP A 20 0.33 -8.83 -7.07
N PRO A 21 0.63 -7.85 -7.98
CA PRO A 21 1.99 -7.41 -8.20
C PRO A 21 2.52 -6.70 -6.95
N ASP A 22 3.82 -6.83 -6.73
CA ASP A 22 4.50 -6.14 -5.64
C ASP A 22 4.79 -4.67 -5.99
N LEU A 23 5.21 -3.90 -5.00
CA LEU A 23 5.70 -2.54 -5.17
C LEU A 23 6.96 -2.52 -6.05
N SER A 24 7.06 -1.50 -6.91
CA SER A 24 8.34 -1.16 -7.54
C SER A 24 9.28 -0.51 -6.53
N GLU A 25 10.56 -0.39 -6.87
CA GLU A 25 11.50 0.38 -6.05
C GLU A 25 11.02 1.82 -5.82
N LEU A 26 10.38 2.43 -6.83
CA LEU A 26 9.76 3.74 -6.70
C LEU A 26 8.60 3.70 -5.70
N GLY A 27 7.74 2.68 -5.75
CA GLY A 27 6.65 2.49 -4.79
C GLY A 27 7.13 2.39 -3.34
N VAL A 28 8.24 1.68 -3.11
CA VAL A 28 8.88 1.62 -1.78
C VAL A 28 9.35 3.00 -1.32
N ARG A 29 10.01 3.76 -2.20
CA ARG A 29 10.45 5.14 -1.90
C ARG A 29 9.28 6.06 -1.61
N GLN A 30 8.18 5.96 -2.37
CA GLN A 30 6.96 6.73 -2.15
C GLN A 30 6.36 6.43 -0.77
N ALA A 31 6.24 5.17 -0.39
CA ALA A 31 5.72 4.78 0.93
C ALA A 31 6.56 5.38 2.07
N LYS A 32 7.89 5.33 1.95
CA LYS A 32 8.80 5.96 2.92
C LYS A 32 8.66 7.49 2.97
N GLY A 33 8.53 8.14 1.81
CA GLY A 33 8.30 9.58 1.73
C GLY A 33 7.02 10.01 2.45
N VAL A 34 5.93 9.25 2.27
CA VAL A 34 4.68 9.48 3.01
C VAL A 34 4.88 9.31 4.52
N ALA A 35 5.62 8.28 4.96
CA ALA A 35 5.92 8.10 6.37
C ALA A 35 6.69 9.30 6.97
N THR A 36 7.69 9.81 6.23
CA THR A 36 8.44 11.01 6.64
C THR A 36 7.51 12.20 6.82
N SER A 37 6.65 12.50 5.84
CA SER A 37 5.71 13.62 5.94
C SER A 37 4.71 13.46 7.09
N LEU A 38 4.25 12.24 7.37
CA LEU A 38 3.37 11.96 8.51
C LEU A 38 4.08 12.20 9.84
N ARG A 39 5.34 11.76 9.96
CA ARG A 39 6.17 11.96 11.16
C ARG A 39 6.43 13.45 11.41
N GLU A 40 6.83 14.19 10.37
CA GLU A 40 7.09 15.64 10.44
C GLU A 40 5.84 16.43 10.81
N SER A 41 4.67 15.96 10.40
CA SER A 41 3.38 16.56 10.74
C SER A 41 2.85 16.13 12.12
N GLY A 42 3.56 15.27 12.85
CA GLY A 42 3.17 14.82 14.19
C GLY A 42 1.98 13.87 14.23
N TYR A 43 1.68 13.15 13.14
CA TYR A 43 0.61 12.14 13.14
C TYR A 43 1.02 10.87 13.89
N SER A 44 0.06 10.31 14.62
CA SER A 44 0.12 8.95 15.20
C SER A 44 -1.19 8.22 14.95
N PHE A 45 -1.18 6.90 15.14
CA PHE A 45 -2.32 6.02 14.85
C PHE A 45 -2.46 4.96 15.93
N ASP A 46 -3.69 4.49 16.15
CA ASP A 46 -3.99 3.41 17.11
C ASP A 46 -4.26 2.06 16.41
N VAL A 47 -4.57 2.09 15.12
CA VAL A 47 -4.94 0.92 14.32
C VAL A 47 -4.70 1.19 12.83
N ALA A 48 -4.34 0.14 12.08
CA ALA A 48 -4.25 0.18 10.63
C ALA A 48 -5.25 -0.78 9.97
N TYR A 49 -5.86 -0.32 8.87
CA TYR A 49 -6.67 -1.14 7.98
C TYR A 49 -6.04 -1.17 6.60
N THR A 50 -6.03 -2.34 5.95
CA THR A 50 -5.48 -2.50 4.60
C THR A 50 -6.26 -3.53 3.80
N SER A 51 -6.03 -3.55 2.49
CA SER A 51 -6.60 -4.56 1.61
C SER A 51 -5.95 -5.93 1.84
N VAL A 52 -6.36 -6.96 1.11
CA VAL A 52 -5.64 -8.26 1.13
C VAL A 52 -4.52 -8.33 0.08
N LEU A 53 -4.29 -7.26 -0.68
CA LEU A 53 -3.31 -7.21 -1.78
C LEU A 53 -1.93 -6.83 -1.24
N LYS A 54 -0.88 -7.55 -1.66
CA LYS A 54 0.51 -7.37 -1.21
C LYS A 54 0.97 -5.93 -1.30
N ARG A 55 0.70 -5.24 -2.41
CA ARG A 55 1.07 -3.83 -2.58
C ARG A 55 0.53 -2.92 -1.46
N SER A 56 -0.71 -3.13 -1.03
CA SER A 56 -1.32 -2.36 0.06
C SER A 56 -0.75 -2.78 1.40
N VAL A 57 -0.58 -4.08 1.63
CA VAL A 57 -0.01 -4.64 2.87
C VAL A 57 1.43 -4.16 3.07
N HIS A 58 2.27 -4.26 2.04
CA HIS A 58 3.67 -3.82 2.06
C HIS A 58 3.77 -2.31 2.26
N THR A 59 2.91 -1.51 1.60
CA THR A 59 2.84 -0.06 1.87
C THR A 59 2.51 0.21 3.35
N THR A 60 1.50 -0.48 3.91
CA THR A 60 1.15 -0.35 5.33
C THR A 60 2.31 -0.72 6.24
N TRP A 61 3.01 -1.82 5.98
CA TRP A 61 4.17 -2.23 6.78
C TRP A 61 5.33 -1.25 6.72
N LEU A 62 5.62 -0.69 5.54
CA LEU A 62 6.65 0.34 5.39
C LEU A 62 6.28 1.59 6.21
N LEU A 63 5.04 2.05 6.14
CA LEU A 63 4.56 3.18 6.94
C LEU A 63 4.69 2.92 8.44
N LEU A 64 4.20 1.78 8.93
CA LEU A 64 4.25 1.43 10.35
C LEU A 64 5.68 1.26 10.85
N LYS A 65 6.57 0.69 10.02
CA LYS A 65 7.99 0.55 10.37
C LYS A 65 8.65 1.92 10.49
N GLU A 66 8.46 2.79 9.52
CA GLU A 66 9.05 4.13 9.55
C GLU A 66 8.44 4.94 10.71
N LEU A 67 7.15 4.86 10.98
CA LEU A 67 6.52 5.60 12.07
C LEU A 67 6.79 5.03 13.48
N ASP A 68 7.53 3.92 13.59
CA ASP A 68 7.74 3.18 14.85
C ASP A 68 6.44 2.66 15.50
N LEU A 69 5.48 2.26 14.66
CA LEU A 69 4.13 1.82 15.00
C LEU A 69 3.88 0.35 14.64
N VAL A 70 4.94 -0.47 14.57
CA VAL A 70 4.84 -1.90 14.19
C VAL A 70 4.02 -2.75 15.17
N HIS A 71 3.80 -2.24 16.39
CA HIS A 71 3.03 -2.91 17.44
C HIS A 71 1.51 -2.75 17.27
N LEU A 72 1.04 -1.89 16.36
CA LEU A 72 -0.38 -1.64 16.17
C LEU A 72 -1.11 -2.85 15.56
N GLY A 73 -2.39 -2.98 15.89
CA GLY A 73 -3.28 -3.93 15.22
C GLY A 73 -3.44 -3.58 13.74
N VAL A 74 -3.26 -4.58 12.86
CA VAL A 74 -3.43 -4.44 11.41
C VAL A 74 -4.53 -5.37 10.91
N TYR A 75 -5.65 -4.80 10.47
CA TYR A 75 -6.81 -5.54 9.99
C TYR A 75 -6.88 -5.52 8.47
N LYS A 76 -6.98 -6.70 7.86
CA LYS A 76 -7.06 -6.87 6.40
C LYS A 76 -8.49 -7.16 5.98
N SER A 77 -8.94 -6.58 4.87
CA SER A 77 -10.27 -6.85 4.31
C SER A 77 -10.28 -6.77 2.80
N TRP A 78 -10.85 -7.77 2.14
CA TRP A 78 -11.05 -7.75 0.67
C TRP A 78 -11.98 -6.62 0.22
N ARG A 79 -12.81 -6.08 1.13
CA ARG A 79 -13.67 -4.92 0.86
C ARG A 79 -12.87 -3.63 0.62
N LEU A 80 -11.58 -3.64 0.96
CA LEU A 80 -10.64 -2.54 0.69
C LEU A 80 -9.75 -2.83 -0.53
N ASN A 81 -9.99 -3.92 -1.26
CA ASN A 81 -9.29 -4.19 -2.51
C ASN A 81 -9.64 -3.12 -3.55
N ASP A 82 -8.74 -2.98 -4.52
CA ASP A 82 -8.97 -2.16 -5.68
C ASP A 82 -10.17 -2.65 -6.51
N ARG A 83 -10.62 -1.85 -7.48
CA ARG A 83 -11.67 -2.29 -8.40
C ARG A 83 -11.20 -3.56 -9.13
N SER A 84 -12.05 -4.58 -9.18
CA SER A 84 -11.81 -5.72 -10.06
C SER A 84 -12.02 -5.28 -11.50
N TYR A 85 -11.02 -5.50 -12.35
CA TYR A 85 -11.09 -5.19 -13.78
C TYR A 85 -11.51 -6.39 -14.64
N GLY A 86 -11.78 -7.55 -14.03
CA GLY A 86 -12.18 -8.76 -14.74
C GLY A 86 -11.15 -9.16 -15.80
N ASP A 87 -11.62 -9.42 -17.01
CA ASP A 87 -10.79 -9.88 -18.13
C ASP A 87 -9.75 -8.85 -18.61
N LEU A 88 -9.86 -7.58 -18.18
CA LEU A 88 -8.84 -6.57 -18.47
C LEU A 88 -7.59 -6.75 -17.57
N THR A 89 -7.67 -7.50 -16.47
CA THR A 89 -6.51 -7.70 -15.60
C THR A 89 -5.38 -8.43 -16.34
N GLY A 90 -4.17 -7.83 -16.34
CA GLY A 90 -3.01 -8.35 -17.06
C GLY A 90 -2.89 -7.91 -18.52
N SER A 91 -3.85 -7.10 -19.00
CA SER A 91 -3.78 -6.42 -20.30
C SER A 91 -3.12 -5.05 -20.26
#